data_AF-A0A6P5FML3-F1
#
_entry.id   AF-A0A6P5FML3-F1
#
_cell.length_a   1.000
_cell.length_b   1.000
_cell.length_c   1.000
_cell.angle_alpha   90.00
_cell.angle_beta   90.00
_cell.angle_gamma   90.00
#
_symmetry.space_group_name_H-M   'P 1'
#
loop_
_entity.id
_entity.type
_entity.pdbx_description
1 polymer ?
#
loop_
_entity_poly.entity_id
_entity_poly.type
_entity_poly.pdbx_seq_one_letter_code
_entity_poly.pdbx_strand_id
1 'polypeptide(L)'
;MISFSTLRSKLRAIPIHGLSNLSSLLAHPKPYNTEATGTIPKPLSSLFLKPASSSRVRDGAVQRGRRRIRSSDSARYRAMEEKEFPKELSPEAASLVRRLREEGYLKEANFEPNFAGEAPMDPSEIPPNLYSRHFLKSAAERFGQDHQEIAKWLSGSDLKKVALFGCPSVERKTVFAAKRLRSFFSIQEDTTCHACKLKKSCKFVHQKVARQEKLILPDVMRVLTLFALDAIPRQLFVPLELKLSADKLLKEVINLSS
;
A
#
# COMPACT_ATOMS: atom_id res chain seq x y z
N MET A 1 14.93 41.04 -33.50
CA MET A 1 13.69 41.61 -32.92
C MET A 1 12.57 41.47 -33.93
N ILE A 2 11.66 40.50 -33.76
CA ILE A 2 10.37 40.48 -34.47
C ILE A 2 9.30 40.02 -33.49
N SER A 3 8.22 40.80 -33.50
CA SER A 3 7.21 40.97 -32.46
C SER A 3 6.06 39.95 -32.56
N PHE A 4 5.42 39.70 -31.42
CA PHE A 4 4.12 39.05 -31.31
C PHE A 4 3.02 39.93 -31.90
N SER A 5 2.37 39.49 -32.98
CA SER A 5 0.94 39.73 -33.21
C SER A 5 0.46 38.99 -34.46
N THR A 6 -0.78 38.48 -34.38
CA THR A 6 -1.62 37.99 -35.48
C THR A 6 -1.63 36.48 -35.71
N LEU A 7 -2.50 35.78 -34.98
CA LEU A 7 -3.42 34.84 -35.62
C LEU A 7 -4.68 34.63 -34.76
N ARG A 8 -5.64 35.53 -34.94
CA ARG A 8 -7.04 35.32 -34.54
C ARG A 8 -7.72 34.59 -35.70
N SER A 9 -8.74 33.80 -35.36
CA SER A 9 -9.80 33.25 -36.23
C SER A 9 -9.56 31.90 -36.91
N LYS A 10 -10.09 30.85 -36.27
CA LYS A 10 -11.06 29.89 -36.86
C LYS A 10 -11.32 28.78 -35.84
N LEU A 11 -12.48 28.81 -35.18
CA LEU A 11 -13.23 27.60 -34.82
C LEU A 11 -14.67 28.03 -34.53
N ARG A 12 -15.57 27.34 -35.25
CA ARG A 12 -16.96 27.67 -35.45
C ARG A 12 -17.80 27.27 -34.24
N ALA A 13 -18.80 28.09 -33.95
CA ALA A 13 -19.87 27.79 -33.00
C ALA A 13 -20.70 26.58 -33.46
N ILE A 14 -21.01 25.69 -32.53
CA ILE A 14 -21.98 24.59 -32.68
C ILE A 14 -23.22 25.00 -31.87
N PRO A 15 -24.43 25.03 -32.46
CA PRO A 15 -25.65 25.36 -31.73
C PRO A 15 -26.18 24.15 -30.96
N ILE A 16 -26.60 24.37 -29.71
CA ILE A 16 -27.33 23.37 -28.90
C ILE A 16 -28.71 23.97 -28.61
N HIS A 17 -29.74 23.42 -29.24
CA HIS A 17 -31.15 23.68 -28.93
C HIS A 17 -31.77 22.45 -28.26
N GLY A 18 -32.65 22.70 -27.29
CA GLY A 18 -33.69 21.78 -26.79
C GLY A 18 -33.28 21.05 -25.51
N LEU A 19 -33.72 21.49 -24.32
CA LEU A 19 -35.04 21.17 -23.71
C LEU A 19 -35.24 19.65 -23.62
N SER A 20 -35.60 19.00 -22.53
CA SER A 20 -36.13 19.31 -21.20
C SER A 20 -36.64 17.94 -20.70
N ASN A 21 -36.80 17.76 -19.39
CA ASN A 21 -37.42 16.60 -18.74
C ASN A 21 -36.53 15.35 -18.53
N LEU A 22 -36.04 15.21 -17.31
CA LEU A 22 -36.08 13.93 -16.60
C LEU A 22 -36.10 14.18 -15.08
N SER A 23 -37.16 14.85 -14.62
CA SER A 23 -37.59 14.77 -13.22
C SER A 23 -38.64 13.67 -13.17
N SER A 24 -38.28 12.48 -12.67
CA SER A 24 -39.18 11.42 -12.14
C SER A 24 -38.39 10.12 -12.01
N LEU A 25 -37.95 9.79 -10.80
CA LEU A 25 -37.90 8.43 -10.21
C LEU A 25 -37.22 8.50 -8.83
N LEU A 26 -37.81 9.32 -7.95
CA LEU A 26 -37.71 9.14 -6.51
C LEU A 26 -38.62 7.96 -6.16
N ALA A 27 -38.07 6.75 -6.20
CA ALA A 27 -38.73 5.59 -5.62
C ALA A 27 -38.34 5.51 -4.14
N HIS A 28 -39.23 6.03 -3.29
CA HIS A 28 -39.20 5.77 -1.85
C HIS A 28 -39.38 4.26 -1.59
N PRO A 29 -38.54 3.61 -0.78
CA PRO A 29 -38.86 2.29 -0.24
C PRO A 29 -40.03 2.42 0.76
N LYS A 30 -41.07 1.61 0.54
CA LYS A 30 -42.23 1.47 1.43
C LYS A 30 -41.79 1.03 2.84
N PRO A 31 -42.51 1.46 3.89
CA PRO A 31 -42.21 1.08 5.28
C PRO A 31 -42.47 -0.42 5.49
N TYR A 32 -41.50 -1.09 6.11
CA TYR A 32 -41.61 -2.46 6.58
C TYR A 32 -42.31 -2.46 7.96
N ASN A 33 -43.37 -3.25 8.07
CA ASN A 33 -44.18 -3.39 9.28
C ASN A 33 -43.44 -4.20 10.35
N THR A 34 -43.56 -3.72 11.58
CA THR A 34 -43.12 -4.35 12.83
C THR A 34 -44.00 -5.54 13.17
N GLU A 35 -43.42 -6.73 13.32
CA GLU A 35 -43.97 -7.77 14.19
C GLU A 35 -42.92 -8.12 15.24
N ALA A 36 -43.22 -7.68 16.46
CA ALA A 36 -42.52 -8.05 17.67
C ALA A 36 -43.03 -9.43 18.13
N THR A 37 -42.12 -10.40 18.23
CA THR A 37 -42.32 -11.56 19.10
C THR A 37 -41.18 -11.57 20.11
N GLY A 38 -41.52 -11.20 21.34
CA GLY A 38 -40.59 -11.18 22.46
C GLY A 38 -40.25 -12.59 22.91
N THR A 39 -38.96 -12.83 23.15
CA THR A 39 -38.51 -13.82 24.13
C THR A 39 -37.37 -13.20 24.94
N ILE A 40 -37.58 -13.15 26.25
CA ILE A 40 -36.70 -12.55 27.25
C ILE A 40 -35.48 -13.47 27.49
N PRO A 41 -34.28 -12.93 27.78
CA PRO A 41 -33.03 -13.69 27.86
C PRO A 41 -32.89 -14.49 29.17
N LYS A 42 -32.22 -15.65 29.12
CA LYS A 42 -31.84 -16.43 30.32
C LYS A 42 -30.44 -16.01 30.82
N PRO A 43 -30.23 -15.93 32.15
CA PRO A 43 -29.06 -15.28 32.74
C PRO A 43 -27.80 -16.16 32.80
N LEU A 44 -26.65 -15.48 32.73
CA LEU A 44 -25.32 -15.97 33.05
C LEU A 44 -25.12 -16.06 34.56
N SER A 45 -25.17 -17.26 35.14
CA SER A 45 -24.47 -17.60 36.38
C SER A 45 -24.63 -19.08 36.69
N SER A 46 -23.51 -19.80 36.79
CA SER A 46 -23.29 -21.07 37.53
C SER A 46 -22.41 -22.07 36.77
N LEU A 47 -21.11 -21.76 36.61
CA LEU A 47 -20.09 -22.81 36.46
C LEU A 47 -18.84 -22.54 37.33
N PHE A 48 -19.04 -21.84 38.45
CA PHE A 48 -18.09 -21.87 39.56
C PHE A 48 -18.42 -23.06 40.46
N LEU A 49 -17.81 -24.21 40.18
CA LEU A 49 -17.55 -25.23 41.18
C LEU A 49 -16.09 -25.67 41.02
N LYS A 50 -15.26 -25.24 41.98
CA LYS A 50 -13.97 -25.86 42.28
C LYS A 50 -14.23 -27.24 42.89
N PRO A 51 -13.33 -28.20 42.64
CA PRO A 51 -12.86 -29.05 43.72
C PRO A 51 -11.38 -28.80 44.01
N ALA A 52 -11.04 -28.96 45.29
CA ALA A 52 -9.72 -28.77 45.85
C ALA A 52 -8.76 -29.93 45.54
N SER A 53 -7.47 -29.55 45.50
CA SER A 53 -6.27 -30.29 45.94
C SER A 53 -6.05 -31.74 45.49
N SER A 54 -5.01 -31.94 44.68
CA SER A 54 -3.96 -32.91 45.02
C SER A 54 -2.66 -32.56 44.28
N SER A 55 -1.59 -32.44 45.05
CA SER A 55 -0.23 -32.14 44.62
C SER A 55 0.38 -33.30 43.82
N ARG A 56 1.02 -32.97 42.69
CA ARG A 56 2.25 -33.64 42.23
C ARG A 56 2.89 -32.86 41.08
N VAL A 57 4.01 -32.22 41.40
CA VAL A 57 5.00 -31.72 40.45
C VAL A 57 5.70 -32.92 39.83
N ARG A 58 5.79 -32.95 38.49
CA ARG A 58 6.92 -33.52 37.73
C ARG A 58 6.84 -33.14 36.25
N ASP A 59 8.02 -32.88 35.72
CA ASP A 59 8.33 -32.15 34.50
C ASP A 59 7.75 -32.75 33.22
N GLY A 60 7.13 -31.90 32.40
CA GLY A 60 6.60 -32.24 31.09
C GLY A 60 7.25 -31.39 30.00
N ALA A 61 8.11 -32.01 29.20
CA ALA A 61 8.70 -31.43 28.00
C ALA A 61 7.59 -30.93 27.06
N VAL A 62 7.62 -29.63 26.73
CA VAL A 62 6.73 -29.02 25.74
C VAL A 62 7.11 -29.54 24.35
N GLN A 63 6.40 -30.56 23.88
CA GLN A 63 6.41 -30.93 22.47
C GLN A 63 5.74 -29.81 21.67
N ARG A 64 6.55 -28.93 21.06
CA ARG A 64 6.08 -28.00 20.02
C ARG A 64 5.55 -28.83 18.86
N GLY A 65 4.23 -28.97 18.79
CA GLY A 65 3.52 -29.54 17.66
C GLY A 65 3.93 -28.82 16.38
N ARG A 66 4.84 -29.43 15.63
CA ARG A 66 5.28 -29.00 14.30
C ARG A 66 4.07 -29.19 13.39
N ARG A 67 3.26 -28.14 13.23
CA ARG A 67 2.10 -28.12 12.35
C ARG A 67 2.62 -28.46 10.94
N ARG A 68 2.40 -29.70 10.49
CA ARG A 68 2.77 -30.15 9.14
C ARG A 68 2.03 -29.25 8.16
N ILE A 69 2.78 -28.41 7.44
CA ILE A 69 2.26 -27.72 6.26
C ILE A 69 1.88 -28.83 5.28
N ARG A 70 0.57 -29.03 5.06
CA ARG A 70 0.08 -29.95 4.02
C ARG A 70 0.63 -29.45 2.68
N SER A 71 1.39 -30.31 1.99
CA SER A 71 2.06 -30.06 0.70
C SER A 71 1.12 -29.70 -0.45
N SER A 72 -0.21 -29.76 -0.23
CA SER A 72 -1.25 -29.65 -1.25
C SER A 72 -1.57 -28.22 -1.71
N ASP A 73 -1.16 -27.17 -0.99
CA ASP A 73 -1.46 -25.78 -1.39
C ASP A 73 -0.41 -25.17 -2.34
N SER A 74 0.72 -25.87 -2.55
CA SER A 74 1.84 -25.39 -3.37
C SER A 74 1.51 -25.33 -4.87
N ALA A 75 0.53 -26.10 -5.34
CA ALA A 75 0.18 -26.19 -6.77
C ALA A 75 -0.68 -25.02 -7.29
N ARG A 76 -1.23 -24.16 -6.41
CA ARG A 76 -2.17 -23.09 -6.82
C ARG A 76 -1.53 -21.73 -7.07
N TYR A 77 -0.29 -21.50 -6.62
CA TYR A 77 0.37 -20.21 -6.73
C TYR A 77 1.59 -20.32 -7.64
N ARG A 78 1.59 -19.58 -8.75
CA ARG A 78 2.79 -19.45 -9.58
C ARG A 78 3.86 -18.71 -8.78
N ALA A 79 5.00 -19.37 -8.56
CA ALA A 79 6.19 -18.74 -8.01
C ALA A 79 6.54 -17.51 -8.86
N MET A 80 6.82 -16.37 -8.20
CA MET A 80 7.28 -15.19 -8.90
C MET A 80 8.79 -15.24 -9.00
N GLU A 81 9.31 -15.04 -10.20
CA GLU A 81 10.74 -14.78 -10.40
C GLU A 81 11.08 -13.39 -9.87
N GLU A 82 12.05 -13.32 -8.96
CA GLU A 82 12.61 -12.07 -8.49
C GLU A 82 13.38 -11.38 -9.63
N LYS A 83 13.14 -10.08 -9.79
CA LYS A 83 13.89 -9.24 -10.71
C LYS A 83 15.30 -9.05 -10.14
N GLU A 84 16.33 -9.13 -11.00
CA GLU A 84 17.62 -8.61 -10.58
C GLU A 84 17.46 -7.12 -10.32
N PHE A 85 17.80 -6.68 -9.11
CA PHE A 85 17.67 -5.27 -8.76
C PHE A 85 18.65 -4.45 -9.59
N PRO A 86 18.24 -3.28 -10.11
CA PRO A 86 19.18 -2.37 -10.76
C PRO A 86 20.35 -2.07 -9.82
N LYS A 87 21.57 -2.07 -10.37
CA LYS A 87 22.78 -1.70 -9.60
C LYS A 87 22.70 -0.26 -9.13
N GLU A 88 22.26 0.62 -10.02
CA GLU A 88 22.10 2.05 -9.76
C GLU A 88 20.67 2.36 -9.33
N LEU A 89 20.56 3.26 -8.36
CA LEU A 89 19.28 3.82 -7.93
C LEU A 89 18.86 4.93 -8.90
N SER A 90 17.54 5.10 -9.11
CA SER A 90 17.04 6.31 -9.77
C SER A 90 17.41 7.55 -8.94
N PRO A 91 17.47 8.75 -9.55
CA PRO A 91 17.73 9.99 -8.82
C PRO A 91 16.79 10.17 -7.62
N GLU A 92 15.51 9.83 -7.79
CA GLU A 92 14.48 9.92 -6.75
C GLU A 92 14.69 8.90 -5.64
N ALA A 93 15.06 7.66 -5.98
CA ALA A 93 15.40 6.65 -4.99
C ALA A 93 16.67 7.04 -4.21
N ALA A 94 17.67 7.61 -4.88
CA ALA A 94 18.88 8.11 -4.25
C ALA A 94 18.58 9.27 -3.29
N SER A 95 17.71 10.22 -3.68
CA SER A 95 17.24 11.30 -2.80
C SER A 95 16.52 10.77 -1.56
N LEU A 96 15.65 9.75 -1.73
CA LEU A 96 14.99 9.10 -0.59
C LEU A 96 16.04 8.47 0.35
N VAL A 97 17.01 7.74 -0.19
CA VAL A 97 18.07 7.11 0.63
C VAL A 97 18.86 8.16 1.42
N ARG A 98 19.22 9.29 0.81
CA ARG A 98 19.89 10.40 1.51
C ARG A 98 19.03 10.94 2.64
N ARG A 99 17.75 11.23 2.39
CA ARG A 99 16.80 11.72 3.41
C ARG A 99 16.65 10.72 4.57
N LEU A 100 16.48 9.43 4.26
CA LEU A 100 16.38 8.37 5.28
C LEU A 100 17.65 8.25 6.12
N ARG A 101 18.83 8.47 5.52
CA ARG A 101 20.11 8.48 6.23
C ARG A 101 20.23 9.68 7.15
N GLU A 102 19.97 10.88 6.63
CA GLU A 102 20.05 12.15 7.37
C GLU A 102 19.21 12.12 8.65
N GLU A 103 18.01 11.52 8.57
CA GLU A 103 17.12 11.38 9.73
C GLU A 103 17.39 10.11 10.57
N GLY A 104 18.37 9.30 10.19
CA GLY A 104 18.85 8.17 10.99
C GLY A 104 18.04 6.88 10.87
N TYR A 105 17.17 6.75 9.85
CA TYR A 105 16.43 5.50 9.61
C TYR A 105 17.33 4.34 9.14
N LEU A 106 18.57 4.63 8.71
CA LEU A 106 19.51 3.62 8.19
C LEU A 106 20.56 3.14 9.21
N LYS A 107 20.56 3.63 10.46
CA LYS A 107 21.59 3.33 11.48
C LYS A 107 21.82 1.82 11.75
N GLU A 108 20.79 0.99 11.58
CA GLU A 108 20.84 -0.45 11.85
C GLU A 108 21.09 -1.30 10.57
N ALA A 109 21.32 -0.66 9.43
CA ALA A 109 21.59 -1.36 8.18
C ALA A 109 22.99 -1.97 8.20
N ASN A 110 23.12 -3.24 7.82
CA ASN A 110 24.42 -3.91 7.72
C ASN A 110 25.27 -3.45 6.52
N PHE A 111 24.68 -2.67 5.61
CA PHE A 111 25.35 -2.04 4.47
C PHE A 111 25.72 -0.59 4.76
N GLU A 112 25.42 -0.09 5.96
CA GLU A 112 26.01 1.13 6.47
C GLU A 112 27.31 0.78 7.20
N PRO A 113 28.41 1.51 6.98
CA PRO A 113 29.61 1.27 7.74
C PRO A 113 29.28 1.61 9.19
N ASN A 114 29.70 0.74 10.12
CA ASN A 114 29.44 0.91 11.55
C ASN A 114 29.76 2.35 11.96
N PHE A 115 28.74 3.10 12.39
CA PHE A 115 28.80 4.52 12.72
C PHE A 115 29.94 4.84 13.70
N ALA A 116 31.10 5.20 13.16
CA ALA A 116 32.25 5.75 13.87
C ALA A 116 33.02 6.70 12.94
N GLY A 117 32.37 7.80 12.53
CA GLY A 117 33.06 8.95 11.93
C GLY A 117 33.42 8.86 10.44
N GLU A 118 32.93 7.87 9.70
CA GLU A 118 33.12 7.81 8.25
C GLU A 118 32.06 8.65 7.50
N ALA A 119 32.47 9.22 6.36
CA ALA A 119 31.63 10.06 5.51
C ALA A 119 30.36 9.31 5.06
N PRO A 120 29.25 10.01 4.77
CA PRO A 120 28.02 9.37 4.30
C PRO A 120 28.30 8.51 3.05
N MET A 121 28.01 7.21 3.10
CA MET A 121 28.07 6.35 1.90
C MET A 121 27.15 6.95 0.82
N ASP A 122 27.67 7.07 -0.40
CA ASP A 122 26.88 7.48 -1.55
C ASP A 122 25.70 6.50 -1.72
N PRO A 123 24.46 6.95 -2.01
CA PRO A 123 23.37 6.04 -2.41
C PRO A 123 23.75 5.00 -3.49
N SER A 124 24.77 5.28 -4.29
CA SER A 124 25.35 4.38 -5.29
C SER A 124 26.06 3.15 -4.69
N GLU A 125 26.43 3.19 -3.41
CA GLU A 125 27.09 2.10 -2.69
C GLU A 125 26.10 1.10 -2.07
N ILE A 126 24.79 1.42 -2.09
CA ILE A 126 23.74 0.51 -1.60
C ILE A 126 23.79 -0.80 -2.40
N PRO A 127 24.07 -1.96 -1.78
CA PRO A 127 24.13 -3.22 -2.51
C PRO A 127 22.79 -3.55 -3.19
N PRO A 128 22.75 -3.97 -4.46
CA PRO A 128 21.50 -4.27 -5.17
C PRO A 128 20.99 -5.69 -4.85
N ASN A 129 20.70 -5.97 -3.58
CA ASN A 129 20.25 -7.29 -3.11
C ASN A 129 18.91 -7.22 -2.36
N LEU A 130 18.32 -8.39 -2.10
CA LEU A 130 17.01 -8.49 -1.46
C LEU A 130 16.97 -7.84 -0.07
N TYR A 131 18.05 -7.99 0.70
CA TYR A 131 18.14 -7.44 2.04
C TYR A 131 18.06 -5.91 2.01
N SER A 132 18.89 -5.24 1.22
CA SER A 132 18.93 -3.77 1.18
C SER A 132 17.60 -3.19 0.72
N ARG A 133 16.98 -3.80 -0.30
CA ARG A 133 15.68 -3.38 -0.84
C ARG A 133 14.56 -3.54 0.18
N HIS A 134 14.59 -4.63 0.95
CA HIS A 134 13.67 -4.83 2.07
C HIS A 134 13.90 -3.84 3.20
N PHE A 135 15.16 -3.59 3.55
CA PHE A 135 15.54 -2.63 4.58
C PHE A 135 15.06 -1.22 4.24
N LEU A 136 15.37 -0.73 3.03
CA LEU A 136 14.96 0.59 2.55
C LEU A 136 13.43 0.73 2.51
N LYS A 137 12.70 -0.29 2.07
CA LYS A 137 11.24 -0.32 2.13
C LYS A 137 10.72 -0.18 3.57
N SER A 138 11.33 -0.88 4.53
CA SER A 138 10.98 -0.80 5.95
C SER A 138 11.37 0.54 6.58
N ALA A 139 12.50 1.13 6.17
CA ALA A 139 12.91 2.47 6.58
C ALA A 139 11.93 3.53 6.06
N ALA A 140 11.51 3.44 4.79
CA ALA A 140 10.50 4.33 4.22
C ALA A 140 9.13 4.21 4.89
N GLU A 141 8.71 3.01 5.31
CA GLU A 141 7.48 2.80 6.09
C GLU A 141 7.54 3.52 7.45
N ARG A 142 8.68 3.43 8.16
CA ARG A 142 8.90 4.14 9.43
C ARG A 142 8.95 5.66 9.24
N PHE A 143 9.66 6.12 8.22
CA PHE A 143 9.66 7.53 7.83
C PHE A 143 8.24 8.04 7.58
N GLY A 144 7.42 7.30 6.83
CA GLY A 144 6.02 7.68 6.62
C GLY A 144 5.20 7.69 7.92
N GLN A 145 5.58 6.90 8.92
CA GLN A 145 4.90 6.88 10.22
C GLN A 145 5.19 8.13 11.03
N ASP A 146 6.44 8.58 11.02
CA ASP A 146 6.88 9.75 11.79
C ASP A 146 6.45 11.07 11.13
N HIS A 147 6.23 11.07 9.80
CA HIS A 147 5.86 12.25 9.01
C HIS A 147 4.41 12.24 8.51
N GLN A 148 3.50 11.57 9.22
CA GLN A 148 2.12 11.31 8.78
C GLN A 148 1.33 12.59 8.43
N GLU A 149 1.69 13.75 8.99
CA GLU A 149 1.12 15.07 8.69
C GLU A 149 1.34 15.53 7.25
N ILE A 150 2.37 15.02 6.55
CA ILE A 150 2.67 15.32 5.13
C ILE A 150 1.56 14.80 4.22
N ALA A 151 0.86 13.73 4.63
CA ALA A 151 -0.13 13.04 3.82
C ALA A 151 -1.21 13.96 3.22
N LYS A 152 -1.54 15.07 3.92
CA LYS A 152 -2.58 16.02 3.49
C LYS A 152 -2.17 16.92 2.32
N TRP A 153 -0.87 17.00 2.02
CA TRP A 153 -0.29 17.89 1.01
C TRP A 153 0.09 17.17 -0.29
N LEU A 154 0.02 15.84 -0.31
CA LEU A 154 0.39 15.05 -1.48
C LEU A 154 -0.61 15.20 -2.62
N SER A 155 -0.11 15.15 -3.85
CA SER A 155 -0.91 15.20 -5.07
C SER A 155 -1.94 14.08 -5.12
N GLY A 156 -3.20 14.42 -4.89
CA GLY A 156 -4.32 13.46 -4.92
C GLY A 156 -4.51 12.80 -6.29
N SER A 157 -4.19 13.50 -7.38
CA SER A 157 -4.30 12.96 -8.75
C SER A 157 -3.23 11.90 -9.02
N ASP A 158 -1.99 12.13 -8.59
CA ASP A 158 -0.89 11.17 -8.73
C ASP A 158 -1.08 9.96 -7.80
N LEU A 159 -1.53 10.19 -6.55
CA LEU A 159 -1.89 9.11 -5.63
C LEU A 159 -2.99 8.23 -6.19
N LYS A 160 -4.00 8.82 -6.84
CA LYS A 160 -5.09 8.07 -7.46
C LYS A 160 -4.59 7.20 -8.62
N LYS A 161 -3.65 7.69 -9.44
CA LYS A 161 -3.01 6.87 -10.50
C LYS A 161 -2.29 5.66 -9.89
N VAL A 162 -1.52 5.88 -8.81
CA VAL A 162 -0.86 4.80 -8.07
C VAL A 162 -1.87 3.79 -7.51
N ALA A 163 -2.96 4.27 -6.93
CA ALA A 163 -4.02 3.43 -6.37
C ALA A 163 -4.68 2.52 -7.42
N LEU A 164 -4.95 3.06 -8.63
CA LEU A 164 -5.62 2.37 -9.73
C LEU A 164 -4.79 1.26 -10.38
N PHE A 165 -3.46 1.28 -10.23
CA PHE A 165 -2.57 0.32 -10.86
C PHE A 165 -2.76 -1.13 -10.36
N GLY A 166 -3.20 -1.31 -9.12
CA GLY A 166 -3.33 -2.62 -8.47
C GLY A 166 -2.29 -2.85 -7.37
N CYS A 167 -1.96 -4.10 -7.07
CA CYS A 167 -0.94 -4.42 -6.06
C CYS A 167 0.44 -4.51 -6.73
N PRO A 168 1.46 -3.79 -6.26
CA PRO A 168 2.81 -3.84 -6.82
C PRO A 168 3.61 -5.08 -6.38
N SER A 169 3.13 -5.82 -5.37
CA SER A 169 3.69 -7.08 -4.89
C SER A 169 2.58 -7.95 -4.30
N VAL A 170 2.85 -9.26 -4.12
CA VAL A 170 1.97 -10.21 -3.42
C VAL A 170 2.29 -10.32 -1.91
N GLU A 171 3.32 -9.61 -1.45
CA GLU A 171 3.66 -9.55 -0.03
C GLU A 171 2.51 -8.94 0.76
N ARG A 172 2.06 -9.63 1.83
CA ARG A 172 0.88 -9.26 2.63
C ARG A 172 0.84 -7.77 2.97
N LYS A 173 1.88 -7.24 3.60
CA LYS A 173 1.91 -5.83 4.01
C LYS A 173 1.68 -4.88 2.83
N THR A 174 2.34 -5.13 1.70
CA THR A 174 2.22 -4.33 0.48
C THR A 174 0.84 -4.45 -0.16
N VAL A 175 0.27 -5.65 -0.20
CA VAL A 175 -1.08 -5.88 -0.72
C VAL A 175 -2.10 -5.09 0.09
N PHE A 176 -2.02 -5.15 1.43
CA PHE A 176 -2.93 -4.41 2.29
C PHE A 176 -2.71 -2.90 2.25
N ALA A 177 -1.47 -2.42 2.11
CA ALA A 177 -1.16 -1.01 1.88
C ALA A 177 -1.82 -0.49 0.59
N ALA A 178 -1.65 -1.20 -0.53
CA ALA A 178 -2.28 -0.86 -1.80
C ALA A 178 -3.82 -0.89 -1.72
N LYS A 179 -4.40 -1.86 -1.01
CA LYS A 179 -5.85 -1.95 -0.78
C LYS A 179 -6.37 -0.77 0.07
N ARG A 180 -5.65 -0.38 1.13
CA ARG A 180 -6.01 0.76 1.98
C ARG A 180 -5.90 2.08 1.22
N LEU A 181 -4.87 2.24 0.38
CA LEU A 181 -4.75 3.39 -0.52
C LEU A 181 -5.93 3.47 -1.49
N ARG A 182 -6.38 2.37 -2.08
CA ARG A 182 -7.60 2.35 -2.90
C ARG A 182 -8.86 2.67 -2.11
N SER A 183 -8.95 2.12 -0.90
CA SER A 183 -10.07 2.40 0.01
C SER A 183 -10.18 3.89 0.30
N PHE A 184 -9.07 4.61 0.51
CA PHE A 184 -9.04 6.06 0.69
C PHE A 184 -9.70 6.84 -0.45
N PHE A 185 -9.52 6.41 -1.71
CA PHE A 185 -10.13 7.03 -2.89
C PHE A 185 -11.53 6.49 -3.26
N SER A 186 -12.17 5.69 -2.39
CA SER A 186 -13.41 4.98 -2.73
C SER A 186 -13.32 4.12 -4.01
N ILE A 187 -12.12 3.61 -4.33
CA ILE A 187 -11.92 2.74 -5.49
C ILE A 187 -12.41 1.33 -5.13
N GLN A 188 -13.22 0.74 -5.99
CA GLN A 188 -13.73 -0.62 -5.80
C GLN A 188 -12.60 -1.65 -5.91
N GLU A 189 -12.29 -2.31 -4.79
CA GLU A 189 -11.25 -3.33 -4.74
C GLU A 189 -11.55 -4.50 -5.69
N ASP A 190 -12.82 -4.87 -5.88
CA ASP A 190 -13.19 -6.01 -6.72
C ASP A 190 -12.78 -5.77 -8.19
N THR A 191 -13.09 -4.58 -8.71
CA THR A 191 -12.75 -4.15 -10.07
C THR A 191 -11.24 -4.03 -10.27
N THR A 192 -10.54 -3.34 -9.38
CA THR A 192 -9.07 -3.19 -9.51
C THR A 192 -8.33 -4.51 -9.30
N CYS A 193 -8.76 -5.35 -8.34
CA CYS A 193 -8.16 -6.66 -8.11
C CYS A 193 -8.45 -7.62 -9.27
N HIS A 194 -9.60 -7.50 -9.94
CA HIS A 194 -9.89 -8.27 -11.14
C HIS A 194 -8.86 -7.98 -12.25
N ALA A 195 -8.54 -6.71 -12.50
CA ALA A 195 -7.58 -6.29 -13.52
C ALA A 195 -6.10 -6.47 -13.08
N CYS A 196 -5.85 -6.75 -11.80
CA CYS A 196 -4.51 -6.83 -11.23
C CYS A 196 -3.68 -7.96 -11.86
N LYS A 197 -2.50 -7.62 -12.39
CA LYS A 197 -1.60 -8.58 -13.04
C LYS A 197 -1.10 -9.68 -12.10
N LEU A 198 -0.98 -9.37 -10.80
CA LEU A 198 -0.55 -10.32 -9.78
C LEU A 198 -1.68 -11.17 -9.19
N LYS A 199 -2.94 -11.02 -9.66
CA LYS A 199 -4.13 -11.71 -9.12
C LYS A 199 -3.90 -13.23 -8.98
N LYS A 200 -3.36 -13.87 -10.02
CA LYS A 200 -3.15 -15.34 -10.04
C LYS A 200 -2.16 -15.84 -8.98
N SER A 201 -1.27 -14.99 -8.48
CA SER A 201 -0.28 -15.34 -7.46
C SER A 201 -0.61 -14.76 -6.07
N CYS A 202 -1.67 -13.95 -5.96
CA CYS A 202 -2.02 -13.26 -4.72
C CYS A 202 -2.89 -14.15 -3.81
N LYS A 203 -2.57 -14.20 -2.51
CA LYS A 203 -3.37 -14.93 -1.50
C LYS A 203 -4.57 -14.14 -0.98
N PHE A 204 -4.69 -12.86 -1.36
CA PHE A 204 -5.67 -11.90 -0.81
C PHE A 204 -6.55 -11.30 -1.93
N VAL A 205 -6.86 -12.11 -2.95
CA VAL A 205 -7.68 -11.73 -4.10
C VAL A 205 -9.07 -11.31 -3.64
N HIS A 206 -9.56 -10.16 -4.12
CA HIS A 206 -10.87 -9.58 -3.77
C HIS A 206 -11.11 -9.32 -2.27
N GLN A 207 -10.08 -9.50 -1.42
CA GLN A 207 -10.22 -9.23 0.01
C GLN A 207 -10.35 -7.72 0.26
N LYS A 208 -11.43 -7.33 0.90
CA LYS A 208 -11.73 -5.93 1.24
C LYS A 208 -11.00 -5.52 2.51
N VAL A 209 -10.80 -4.22 2.65
CA VAL A 209 -10.28 -3.57 3.85
C VAL A 209 -11.30 -2.54 4.36
N ALA A 210 -11.22 -2.17 5.63
CA ALA A 210 -12.05 -1.11 6.19
C ALA A 210 -11.88 0.20 5.40
N ARG A 211 -12.95 1.03 5.36
CA ARG A 211 -12.90 2.35 4.74
C ARG A 211 -11.80 3.18 5.41
N GLN A 212 -10.91 3.75 4.60
CA GLN A 212 -9.89 4.68 5.10
C GLN A 212 -10.36 6.11 4.87
N GLU A 213 -10.63 6.85 5.94
CA GLU A 213 -11.05 8.26 5.85
C GLU A 213 -9.85 9.21 5.66
N LYS A 214 -8.69 8.79 6.15
CA LYS A 214 -7.43 9.53 6.05
C LYS A 214 -6.42 8.73 5.23
N LEU A 215 -5.53 9.45 4.55
CA LEU A 215 -4.42 8.83 3.84
C LEU A 215 -3.39 8.33 4.86
N ILE A 216 -3.01 7.06 4.77
CA ILE A 216 -1.98 6.46 5.63
C ILE A 216 -0.64 6.59 4.92
N LEU A 217 0.23 7.48 5.40
CA LEU A 217 1.51 7.75 4.76
C LEU A 217 2.46 6.54 4.78
N PRO A 218 2.54 5.72 5.86
CA PRO A 218 3.32 4.48 5.83
C PRO A 218 2.98 3.56 4.65
N ASP A 219 1.69 3.48 4.29
CA ASP A 219 1.22 2.66 3.17
C ASP A 219 1.66 3.24 1.83
N VAL A 220 1.55 4.56 1.70
CA VAL A 220 2.00 5.29 0.51
C VAL A 220 3.49 5.09 0.33
N MET A 221 4.30 5.34 1.36
CA MET A 221 5.75 5.18 1.31
C MET A 221 6.16 3.76 0.97
N ARG A 222 5.49 2.76 1.54
CA ARG A 222 5.73 1.36 1.20
C ARG A 222 5.47 1.06 -0.27
N VAL A 223 4.40 1.62 -0.85
CA VAL A 223 4.04 1.43 -2.26
C VAL A 223 5.00 2.20 -3.18
N LEU A 224 5.28 3.47 -2.90
CA LEU A 224 6.18 4.31 -3.71
C LEU A 224 7.60 3.75 -3.75
N THR A 225 8.12 3.32 -2.61
CA THR A 225 9.49 2.78 -2.49
C THR A 225 9.68 1.51 -3.32
N LEU A 226 8.64 0.69 -3.51
CA LEU A 226 8.72 -0.46 -4.42
C LEU A 226 8.94 -0.04 -5.88
N PHE A 227 8.29 1.04 -6.32
CA PHE A 227 8.49 1.56 -7.67
C PHE A 227 9.86 2.21 -7.82
N ALA A 228 10.25 3.05 -6.87
CA ALA A 228 11.53 3.76 -6.89
C ALA A 228 12.74 2.82 -6.87
N LEU A 229 12.68 1.75 -6.07
CA LEU A 229 13.75 0.75 -5.98
C LEU A 229 13.65 -0.34 -7.07
N ASP A 230 12.67 -0.24 -7.98
CA ASP A 230 12.34 -1.27 -8.97
C ASP A 230 12.21 -2.68 -8.36
N ALA A 231 11.73 -2.72 -7.11
CA ALA A 231 11.58 -3.92 -6.31
C ALA A 231 10.23 -4.62 -6.56
N ILE A 232 9.84 -4.65 -7.83
CA ILE A 232 8.59 -5.22 -8.32
C ILE A 232 8.85 -6.56 -9.02
N PRO A 233 7.87 -7.48 -9.06
CA PRO A 233 8.02 -8.75 -9.78
C PRO A 233 8.25 -8.53 -11.29
N ARG A 234 9.07 -9.38 -11.93
CA ARG A 234 9.40 -9.28 -13.37
C ARG A 234 8.16 -9.22 -14.27
N GLN A 235 7.08 -9.87 -13.85
CA GLN A 235 5.83 -10.00 -14.62
C GLN A 235 5.00 -8.70 -14.62
N LEU A 236 5.41 -7.68 -13.86
CA LEU A 236 4.68 -6.45 -13.67
C LEU A 236 5.28 -5.33 -14.53
N PHE A 237 4.62 -5.01 -15.63
CA PHE A 237 4.94 -3.82 -16.42
C PHE A 237 4.36 -2.57 -15.75
N VAL A 238 5.23 -1.59 -15.45
CA VAL A 238 4.84 -0.30 -14.87
C VAL A 238 4.90 0.76 -15.97
N PRO A 239 3.76 1.34 -16.39
CA PRO A 239 3.73 2.41 -17.39
C PRO A 239 4.58 3.61 -16.97
N LEU A 240 5.17 4.31 -17.95
CA LEU A 240 6.00 5.50 -17.69
C LEU A 240 5.26 6.57 -16.89
N GLU A 241 4.00 6.84 -17.24
CA GLU A 241 3.17 7.82 -16.53
C GLU A 241 3.02 7.49 -15.04
N LEU A 242 2.94 6.20 -14.70
CA LEU A 242 2.84 5.77 -13.31
C LEU A 242 4.18 5.93 -12.59
N LYS A 243 5.31 5.64 -13.25
CA LYS A 243 6.65 5.91 -12.69
C LYS A 243 6.82 7.39 -12.39
N LEU A 244 6.49 8.26 -13.35
CA LEU A 244 6.56 9.71 -13.18
C LEU A 244 5.67 10.22 -12.03
N SER A 245 4.45 9.68 -11.90
CA SER A 245 3.59 9.99 -10.76
C SER A 245 4.17 9.51 -9.43
N ALA A 246 4.78 8.32 -9.38
CA ALA A 246 5.41 7.81 -8.17
C ALA A 246 6.65 8.64 -7.78
N ASP A 247 7.49 8.98 -8.74
CA ASP A 247 8.69 9.81 -8.59
C ASP A 247 8.33 11.22 -8.10
N LYS A 248 7.28 11.82 -8.67
CA LYS A 248 6.75 13.11 -8.22
C LYS A 248 6.27 13.06 -6.78
N LEU A 249 5.47 12.05 -6.41
CA LEU A 249 5.00 11.87 -5.03
C LEU A 249 6.17 11.68 -4.07
N LEU A 250 7.21 10.94 -4.46
CA LEU A 250 8.38 10.75 -3.63
C LEU A 250 9.13 12.06 -3.39
N LYS A 251 9.26 12.91 -4.43
CA LYS A 251 9.82 14.27 -4.29
C LYS A 251 8.97 15.15 -3.37
N GLU A 252 7.64 15.12 -3.51
CA GLU A 252 6.73 15.86 -2.62
C GLU A 252 6.95 15.45 -1.17
N VAL A 253 7.01 14.15 -0.88
CA VAL A 253 7.25 13.65 0.47
C VAL A 253 8.59 14.15 1.03
N ILE A 254 9.68 14.02 0.27
CA ILE A 254 11.03 14.42 0.70
C ILE A 254 11.13 15.93 0.97
N ASN A 255 10.47 16.74 0.13
CA ASN A 255 10.50 18.20 0.26
C ASN A 255 9.66 18.68 1.46
N LEU A 256 8.58 17.97 1.77
CA LEU A 256 7.67 18.33 2.86
C LEU A 256 8.13 17.83 4.23
N SER A 257 9.11 16.92 4.27
CA SER A 257 9.71 16.41 5.51
C SER A 257 10.93 17.21 5.99
N SER A 258 11.23 18.30 5.28
CA SER A 258 12.40 19.16 5.51
C SER A 258 12.06 20.34 6.40
#